data_AF-A0A662GYY8-F1
#
_entry.id   AF-A0A662GYY8-F1
#
_cell.length_a   1.000
_cell.length_b   1.000
_cell.length_c   1.000
_cell.angle_alpha   90.00
_cell.angle_beta   90.00
_cell.angle_gamma   90.00
#
_symmetry.space_group_name_H-M   'P 1'
#
loop_
_entity.id
_entity.type
_entity.pdbx_description
1 polymer ?
#
loop_
_entity_poly.entity_id
_entity_poly.type
_entity_poly.pdbx_seq_one_letter_code
_entity_poly.pdbx_strand_id
1 'polypeptide(L)'
;MYSRIKEIISIIDSVIAKEDLDENIRKNLLMSKKLLAEVLDDLLCLRGCLREMNFVFNETMRTLGMEKENRDLAFEILRDSMYSELNFKWEGDKRVVKIENIIG
;
A
#
# COMPACT_ATOMS: atom_id res chain seq x y z
N MET A 1 -0.99 1.67 11.45
CA MET A 1 -1.26 2.57 10.29
C MET A 1 -2.67 3.13 10.35
N TYR A 2 -3.71 2.28 10.39
CA TYR A 2 -5.11 2.72 10.49
C TYR A 2 -5.43 3.55 11.75
N SER A 3 -4.86 3.17 12.91
CA SER A 3 -5.01 3.94 14.17
C SER A 3 -4.42 5.35 14.08
N ARG A 4 -3.21 5.48 13.52
CA ARG A 4 -2.54 6.78 13.31
C ARG A 4 -3.29 7.70 12.36
N ILE A 5 -3.87 7.15 11.28
CA ILE A 5 -4.66 7.95 10.33
C ILE A 5 -5.96 8.43 10.98
N LYS A 6 -6.61 7.61 11.80
CA LYS A 6 -7.76 8.03 12.60
C LYS A 6 -7.43 9.16 13.58
N GLU A 7 -6.29 9.08 14.26
CA GLU A 7 -5.80 10.17 15.11
C GLU A 7 -5.57 11.46 14.31
N ILE A 8 -4.93 11.38 13.14
CA ILE A 8 -4.71 12.56 12.29
C ILE A 8 -6.04 13.19 11.87
N ILE A 9 -7.02 12.39 11.44
CA ILE A 9 -8.36 12.88 11.08
C ILE A 9 -9.02 13.56 12.29
N SER A 10 -8.95 12.94 13.47
CA SER A 10 -9.52 13.51 14.70
C SER A 10 -8.87 14.84 15.07
N ILE A 11 -7.55 14.98 14.88
CA ILE A 11 -6.83 16.24 15.10
C ILE A 11 -7.33 17.29 14.10
N ILE A 12 -7.41 16.95 12.80
CA ILE A 12 -7.88 17.89 11.77
C ILE A 12 -9.31 18.37 12.09
N ASP A 13 -10.20 17.45 12.49
CA ASP A 13 -11.57 17.78 12.86
C ASP A 13 -11.64 18.73 14.05
N SER A 14 -10.77 18.53 15.06
CA SER A 14 -10.70 19.43 16.21
C SER A 14 -10.22 20.85 15.84
N VAL A 15 -9.37 20.98 14.81
CA VAL A 15 -8.90 22.29 14.33
C VAL A 15 -9.97 22.98 13.48
N ILE A 16 -10.66 22.25 12.60
CA ILE A 16 -11.74 22.78 11.75
C ILE A 16 -12.91 23.30 12.59
N ALA A 17 -13.18 22.69 13.74
CA ALA A 17 -14.28 23.07 14.63
C ALA A 17 -14.10 24.44 15.33
N LYS A 18 -12.92 25.07 15.24
CA LYS A 18 -12.68 26.39 15.83
C LYS A 18 -13.40 27.49 15.06
N GLU A 19 -14.16 28.33 15.77
CA GLU A 19 -14.97 29.41 15.16
C GLU A 19 -14.12 30.50 14.49
N ASP A 20 -12.92 30.75 15.02
CA ASP A 20 -11.98 31.81 14.60
C ASP A 20 -11.02 31.37 13.48
N LEU A 21 -11.21 30.18 12.91
CA LEU A 21 -10.36 29.67 11.84
C LEU A 21 -10.67 30.37 10.52
N ASP A 22 -9.63 30.98 9.92
CA ASP A 22 -9.67 31.56 8.58
C ASP A 22 -10.26 30.59 7.54
N GLU A 23 -11.13 31.10 6.68
CA GLU A 23 -11.93 30.28 5.76
C GLU A 23 -11.07 29.59 4.69
N ASN A 24 -9.97 30.21 4.24
CA ASN A 24 -9.04 29.56 3.32
C ASN A 24 -8.28 28.43 4.03
N ILE A 25 -7.87 28.63 5.28
CA ILE A 25 -7.25 27.58 6.09
C ILE A 25 -8.23 26.42 6.30
N ARG A 26 -9.49 26.73 6.65
CA ARG A 26 -10.56 25.74 6.82
C ARG A 26 -10.77 24.90 5.57
N LYS A 27 -10.86 25.54 4.40
CA LYS A 27 -10.98 24.86 3.10
C LYS A 27 -9.77 23.96 2.81
N ASN A 28 -8.55 24.43 3.07
CA ASN A 28 -7.33 23.65 2.87
C ASN A 28 -7.27 22.41 3.79
N LEU A 29 -7.71 22.54 5.05
CA LEU A 29 -7.79 21.42 5.98
C LEU A 29 -8.84 20.38 5.57
N LEU A 30 -10.02 20.83 5.11
CA LEU A 30 -11.05 19.94 4.57
C LEU A 30 -10.55 19.18 3.34
N MET A 31 -9.86 19.87 2.42
CA MET A 31 -9.26 19.23 1.25
C MET A 31 -8.17 18.22 1.64
N SER A 32 -7.32 18.57 2.61
CA SER A 32 -6.28 17.67 3.12
C SER A 32 -6.89 16.42 3.76
N LYS A 33 -7.96 16.58 4.55
CA LYS A 33 -8.72 15.46 5.12
C LYS A 33 -9.30 14.55 4.04
N LYS A 34 -9.86 15.13 2.97
CA LYS A 34 -10.39 14.38 1.83
C LYS A 34 -9.30 13.54 1.15
N LEU A 35 -8.18 14.17 0.78
CA LEU A 35 -7.04 13.48 0.13
C LEU A 35 -6.47 12.36 1.03
N LEU A 36 -6.40 12.59 2.34
CA LEU A 36 -5.95 11.56 3.29
C LEU A 36 -6.88 10.33 3.31
N ALA A 37 -8.19 10.55 3.20
CA ALA A 37 -9.17 9.46 3.13
C ALA A 37 -9.05 8.68 1.81
N GLU A 38 -8.91 9.37 0.68
CA GLU A 38 -8.71 8.74 -0.64
C GLU A 38 -7.43 7.87 -0.65
N VAL A 39 -6.31 8.38 -0.14
CA VAL A 39 -5.06 7.59 -0.02
C VAL A 39 -5.23 6.38 0.89
N LEU A 40 -6.04 6.50 1.96
CA LEU A 40 -6.31 5.36 2.84
C LEU A 40 -7.09 4.26 2.11
N ASP A 41 -8.08 4.63 1.31
CA ASP A 41 -8.87 3.69 0.51
C ASP A 41 -8.00 2.96 -0.52
N ASP A 42 -7.12 3.69 -1.21
CA ASP A 42 -6.15 3.10 -2.14
C ASP A 42 -5.24 2.07 -1.46
N LEU A 43 -4.73 2.39 -0.26
CA LEU A 43 -3.88 1.48 0.51
C LEU A 43 -4.65 0.23 0.99
N LEU A 44 -5.93 0.38 1.35
CA LEU A 44 -6.78 -0.73 1.74
C LEU A 44 -7.09 -1.65 0.55
N CYS A 45 -7.35 -1.07 -0.62
CA CYS A 45 -7.53 -1.78 -1.88
C CYS A 45 -6.27 -2.59 -2.24
N LEU A 46 -5.10 -1.94 -2.26
CA LEU A 46 -3.82 -2.59 -2.53
C LEU A 46 -3.55 -3.75 -1.56
N ARG A 47 -3.85 -3.57 -0.27
CA ARG A 47 -3.73 -4.65 0.73
C ARG A 47 -4.66 -5.82 0.42
N GLY A 48 -5.86 -5.57 -0.10
CA GLY A 48 -6.79 -6.60 -0.58
C GLY A 48 -6.16 -7.39 -1.72
N CYS A 49 -5.71 -6.71 -2.78
CA CYS A 49 -5.07 -7.34 -3.93
C CYS A 49 -3.85 -8.19 -3.52
N LEU A 50 -2.99 -7.69 -2.61
CA LEU A 50 -1.84 -8.45 -2.12
C LEU A 50 -2.24 -9.72 -1.35
N ARG A 51 -3.34 -9.68 -0.60
CA ARG A 51 -3.85 -10.87 0.11
C ARG A 51 -4.37 -11.92 -0.87
N GLU A 52 -5.10 -11.49 -1.90
CA GLU A 52 -5.60 -12.37 -2.96
C GLU A 52 -4.45 -12.99 -3.74
N MET A 53 -3.46 -12.19 -4.16
CA MET A 53 -2.25 -12.69 -4.81
C MET A 53 -1.53 -13.71 -3.92
N ASN A 54 -1.38 -13.44 -2.62
CA ASN A 54 -0.74 -14.39 -1.71
C ASN A 54 -1.57 -15.68 -1.54
N PHE A 55 -2.90 -15.59 -1.54
CA PHE A 55 -3.76 -16.77 -1.52
C PHE A 55 -3.58 -17.62 -2.78
N VAL A 56 -3.69 -17.00 -3.97
CA VAL A 56 -3.49 -17.67 -5.26
C VAL A 56 -2.09 -18.29 -5.34
N PHE A 57 -1.06 -17.58 -4.87
CA PHE A 57 0.30 -18.07 -4.79
C PHE A 57 0.40 -19.35 -3.96
N ASN A 58 -0.13 -19.33 -2.73
CA ASN A 58 -0.06 -20.49 -1.84
C ASN A 58 -0.81 -21.69 -2.44
N GLU A 59 -2.02 -21.48 -2.98
CA GLU A 59 -2.80 -22.56 -3.61
C GLU A 59 -2.12 -23.14 -4.87
N THR A 60 -1.49 -22.28 -5.68
CA THR A 60 -0.70 -22.73 -6.84
C THR A 60 0.48 -23.58 -6.40
N MET A 61 1.21 -23.12 -5.38
CA MET A 61 2.33 -23.86 -4.79
C MET A 61 1.91 -25.21 -4.21
N ARG A 62 0.74 -25.29 -3.56
CA ARG A 62 0.15 -26.56 -3.11
C ARG A 62 -0.14 -27.51 -4.26
N THR A 63 -0.83 -26.98 -5.28
CA THR A 63 -1.26 -27.76 -6.45
C THR A 63 -0.07 -28.34 -7.21
N LEU A 64 1.02 -27.58 -7.30
CA LEU A 64 2.25 -28.01 -7.95
C LEU A 64 3.13 -28.91 -7.04
N GLY A 65 2.73 -29.17 -5.79
CA GLY A 65 3.50 -30.00 -4.86
C GLY A 65 4.81 -29.37 -4.39
N MET A 66 4.96 -28.05 -4.51
CA MET A 66 6.21 -27.32 -4.28
C MET A 66 6.33 -26.73 -2.85
N GLU A 67 5.52 -27.21 -1.89
CA GLU A 67 5.44 -26.62 -0.55
C GLU A 67 6.73 -26.73 0.30
N LYS A 68 7.66 -27.65 0.00
CA LYS A 68 8.73 -28.03 0.94
C LYS A 68 10.18 -28.15 0.45
N GLU A 69 10.47 -28.32 -0.84
CA GLU A 69 11.86 -28.68 -1.24
C GLU A 69 12.74 -27.58 -1.82
N ASN A 70 12.22 -26.41 -2.20
CA ASN A 70 13.08 -25.25 -2.38
C ASN A 70 12.22 -23.99 -2.52
N ARG A 71 11.88 -23.39 -1.38
CA ARG A 71 11.07 -22.16 -1.36
C ARG A 71 11.72 -21.09 -2.22
N ASP A 72 13.05 -20.99 -2.18
CA ASP A 72 13.82 -20.01 -2.94
C ASP A 72 13.73 -20.24 -4.46
N LEU A 73 13.87 -21.49 -4.93
CA LEU A 73 13.71 -21.82 -6.36
C LEU A 73 12.27 -21.59 -6.84
N ALA A 74 11.29 -21.90 -6.00
CA ALA A 74 9.89 -21.67 -6.35
C ALA A 74 9.54 -20.18 -6.39
N PHE A 75 10.08 -19.39 -5.45
CA PHE A 75 10.01 -17.93 -5.47
C PHE A 75 10.69 -17.36 -6.71
N GLU A 76 11.81 -17.95 -7.15
CA GLU A 76 12.54 -17.53 -8.34
C GLU A 76 11.74 -17.79 -9.62
N ILE A 77 11.25 -19.02 -9.83
CA ILE A 77 10.42 -19.39 -10.99
C ILE A 77 9.15 -18.53 -11.06
N LEU A 78 8.55 -18.21 -9.91
CA LEU A 78 7.34 -17.39 -9.85
C LEU A 78 7.62 -15.90 -10.03
N ARG A 79 8.73 -15.36 -9.49
CA ARG A 79 9.19 -14.00 -9.79
C ARG A 79 9.36 -13.83 -11.30
N ASP A 80 9.98 -14.81 -11.95
CA ASP A 80 10.21 -14.81 -13.39
C ASP A 80 8.90 -15.01 -14.19
N SER A 81 7.84 -15.52 -13.56
CA SER A 81 6.49 -15.65 -14.14
C SER A 81 5.57 -14.46 -13.85
N MET A 82 5.97 -13.51 -12.99
CA MET A 82 5.19 -12.30 -12.74
C MET A 82 5.42 -11.27 -13.85
N TYR A 83 4.36 -10.60 -14.27
CA TYR A 83 4.45 -9.55 -15.30
C TYR A 83 5.09 -8.26 -14.79
N SER A 84 5.11 -8.04 -13.47
CA SER A 84 5.64 -6.83 -12.83
C SER A 84 6.38 -7.15 -11.54
N GLU A 85 7.59 -6.62 -11.38
CA GLU A 85 8.39 -6.65 -10.15
C GLU A 85 8.24 -5.34 -9.38
N LEU A 86 8.06 -5.46 -8.06
CA LEU A 86 8.03 -4.32 -7.13
C LEU A 86 9.36 -4.24 -6.40
N ASN A 87 10.24 -3.35 -6.88
CA ASN A 87 11.56 -3.13 -6.33
C ASN A 87 11.54 -2.02 -5.27
N PHE A 88 11.93 -2.37 -4.05
CA PHE A 88 12.11 -1.43 -2.94
C PHE A 88 13.59 -1.11 -2.77
N LYS A 89 14.00 0.11 -3.07
CA LYS A 89 15.37 0.58 -2.80
C LYS A 89 15.34 1.76 -1.83
N TRP A 90 16.31 1.78 -0.93
CA TRP A 90 16.56 2.93 -0.07
C TRP A 90 17.60 3.80 -0.76
N GLU A 91 17.21 5.03 -1.09
CA GLU A 91 18.14 6.07 -1.55
C GLU A 91 18.26 7.12 -0.46
N GLY A 92 19.32 7.01 0.34
CA GLY A 92 19.47 7.77 1.59
C GLY A 92 18.34 7.45 2.58
N ASP A 93 17.71 8.47 3.15
CA ASP A 93 16.60 8.32 4.10
C ASP A 93 15.22 8.13 3.42
N LYS A 94 15.17 8.08 2.08
CA LYS A 94 13.93 7.93 1.33
C LYS A 94 13.77 6.50 0.82
N ARG A 95 12.60 5.92 1.10
CA ARG A 95 12.17 4.66 0.50
C ARG A 95 11.64 4.95 -0.91
N VAL A 96 12.36 4.51 -1.92
CA VAL A 96 11.96 4.60 -3.32
C VAL A 96 11.33 3.27 -3.72
N VAL A 97 10.12 3.34 -4.26
CA VAL A 97 9.38 2.18 -4.77
C VAL A 97 9.34 2.30 -6.29
N LYS A 98 9.87 1.32 -6.99
CA LYS A 98 9.81 1.25 -8.45
C LYS A 98 9.05 -0.01 -8.85
N ILE A 99 8.02 0.18 -9.68
CA ILE A 99 7.29 -0.91 -10.32
C ILE A 99 7.88 -1.04 -11.72
N GLU A 100 8.46 -2.19 -12.03
CA GLU A 100 9.04 -2.49 -13.34
C GLU A 100 8.28 -3.67 -13.95
N ASN A 101 7.85 -3.56 -15.21
CA ASN A 101 7.33 -4.71 -15.93
C ASN A 101 8.50 -5.59 -16.36
N ILE A 102 8.43 -6.88 -16.03
CA ILE A 102 9.53 -7.83 -16.27
C ILE A 102 9.55 -8.31 -17.73
N ILE A 103 8.43 -8.18 -18.44
CA ILE A 103 8.31 -8.59 -19.84
C ILE A 103 8.12 -7.34 -20.72
N GLY A 104 9.19 -7.00 -21.45
CA GLY A 104 9.29 -5.99 -22.49
C GLY A 104 10.46 -6.30 -23.41
#